data_AF-A0A800HAH5-F1
#
_entry.id   AF-A0A800HAH5-F1
#
_cell.length_a   1.000
_cell.length_b   1.000
_cell.length_c   1.000
_cell.angle_alpha   90.00
_cell.angle_beta   90.00
_cell.angle_gamma   90.00
#
_symmetry.space_group_name_H-M   'P 1'
#
loop_
_entity.id
_entity.type
_entity.pdbx_description
1 polymer ?
#
loop_
_entity_poly.entity_id
_entity_poly.type
_entity_poly.pdbx_seq_one_letter_code
_entity_poly.pdbx_strand_id
1 'polypeptide(L)'
;MSWFKRKDKKIKDSEKKSIPDGLWDKCPSCNEILYRPELEKNLSVCHHCNHHFRVTPQVYVDLLLDSGSETHLFQNLESEDFLKFK
;
A
#
# COMPACT_ATOMS: atom_id res chain seq x y z
N MET A 1 43.48 5.21 -40.37
CA MET A 1 43.04 4.12 -39.49
C MET A 1 41.59 4.32 -39.05
N SER A 2 40.62 4.15 -39.96
CA SER A 2 39.17 4.28 -39.66
C SER A 2 38.59 3.00 -39.06
N TRP A 3 39.33 2.35 -38.16
CA TRP A 3 38.95 1.07 -37.55
C TRP A 3 38.04 1.26 -36.33
N PHE A 4 38.03 2.45 -35.71
CA PHE A 4 37.32 2.70 -34.44
C PHE A 4 36.05 3.56 -34.55
N LYS A 5 35.42 3.65 -35.72
CA LYS A 5 34.08 4.25 -35.82
C LYS A 5 33.04 3.16 -35.96
N ARG A 6 32.35 2.85 -34.84
CA ARG A 6 31.13 2.03 -34.84
C ARG A 6 30.12 2.63 -35.83
N LYS A 7 29.71 1.86 -36.84
CA LYS A 7 28.78 2.28 -37.90
C LYS A 7 27.31 2.29 -37.46
N ASP A 8 26.95 1.49 -36.46
CA ASP A 8 25.56 1.32 -36.05
C ASP A 8 25.29 1.96 -34.69
N LYS A 9 24.50 3.03 -34.69
CA LYS A 9 23.73 3.46 -33.52
C LYS A 9 22.47 2.61 -33.48
N LYS A 10 22.28 1.78 -32.45
CA LYS A 10 20.99 1.42 -31.83
C LYS A 10 21.18 0.30 -30.80
N ILE A 11 21.67 0.65 -29.62
CA ILE A 11 21.07 0.08 -28.43
C ILE A 11 19.94 1.05 -28.14
N LYS A 12 18.71 0.69 -28.51
CA LYS A 12 17.54 1.38 -27.96
C LYS A 12 17.60 1.04 -26.47
N ASP A 13 17.84 2.04 -25.63
CA ASP A 13 17.55 1.90 -24.20
C ASP A 13 16.13 1.39 -24.13
N SER A 14 15.95 0.13 -23.73
CA SER A 14 14.63 -0.39 -23.41
C SER A 14 14.11 0.54 -22.33
N GLU A 15 12.99 1.22 -22.58
CA GLU A 15 12.33 2.04 -21.57
C GLU A 15 12.36 1.27 -20.25
N LYS A 16 13.07 1.80 -19.25
CA LYS A 16 13.12 1.18 -17.93
C LYS A 16 11.68 1.15 -17.47
N LYS A 17 11.06 -0.04 -17.47
CA LYS A 17 9.73 -0.24 -16.92
C LYS A 17 9.77 0.31 -15.49
N SER A 18 9.07 1.42 -15.26
CA SER A 18 8.91 2.00 -13.94
C SER A 18 8.15 0.97 -13.11
N ILE A 19 8.84 0.29 -12.22
CA ILE A 19 8.19 -0.56 -11.23
C ILE A 19 7.36 0.40 -10.36
N PRO A 20 6.06 0.14 -10.15
CA PRO A 20 5.26 0.96 -9.26
C PRO A 20 5.84 0.90 -7.84
N ASP A 21 6.13 2.07 -7.27
CA ASP A 21 6.50 2.17 -5.86
C ASP A 21 5.31 1.76 -4.98
N GLY A 22 5.58 1.12 -3.84
CA GLY A 22 4.55 0.76 -2.85
C GLY A 22 3.94 -0.64 -2.99
N LEU A 23 4.50 -1.51 -3.82
CA LEU A 23 4.08 -2.92 -3.94
C LEU A 23 4.55 -3.81 -2.77
N TRP A 24 5.49 -3.33 -1.96
CA TRP A 24 6.15 -4.12 -0.94
C TRP A 24 6.05 -3.42 0.41
N ASP A 25 5.56 -4.14 1.41
CA ASP A 25 5.45 -3.67 2.79
C ASP A 25 6.27 -4.55 3.71
N LYS A 26 7.00 -3.93 4.64
CA LYS A 26 7.79 -4.65 5.63
C LYS A 26 6.96 -4.91 6.88
N CYS A 27 6.91 -6.16 7.33
CA CYS A 27 6.23 -6.48 8.59
C CYS A 27 6.98 -5.92 9.80
N PRO A 28 6.33 -5.17 10.71
CA PRO A 28 6.98 -4.62 11.90
C PRO A 28 7.31 -5.69 12.96
N SER A 29 6.65 -6.86 12.90
CA SER A 29 6.86 -7.96 13.86
C SER A 29 7.98 -8.91 13.42
N CYS A 30 7.89 -9.47 12.21
CA CYS A 30 8.86 -10.48 11.73
C CYS A 30 9.90 -9.94 10.74
N ASN A 31 9.85 -8.67 10.36
CA ASN A 31 10.72 -8.04 9.36
C ASN A 31 10.64 -8.60 7.93
N GLU A 32 9.72 -9.51 7.66
CA GLU A 32 9.51 -10.07 6.31
C GLU A 32 8.99 -9.02 5.34
N ILE A 33 9.38 -9.12 4.06
CA ILE A 33 8.90 -8.27 2.98
C ILE A 33 7.67 -8.94 2.37
N LEU A 34 6.52 -8.30 2.51
CA LEU A 34 5.23 -8.78 2.05
C LEU A 34 4.82 -8.06 0.78
N TYR A 35 4.19 -8.78 -0.14
CA TYR A 35 3.57 -8.19 -1.33
C TYR A 35 2.20 -7.59 -0.95
N ARG A 36 2.02 -6.28 -1.17
CA ARG A 36 0.86 -5.54 -0.68
C ARG A 36 -0.49 -6.09 -1.17
N PRO A 37 -0.68 -6.44 -2.46
CA PRO A 37 -1.94 -7.07 -2.90
C PRO A 37 -2.23 -8.44 -2.27
N GLU A 38 -1.20 -9.20 -1.87
CA GLU A 38 -1.39 -10.45 -1.13
C GLU A 38 -1.76 -10.18 0.32
N LEU A 39 -1.12 -9.18 0.94
CA LEU A 39 -1.45 -8.72 2.28
C LEU A 39 -2.91 -8.23 2.37
N GLU A 40 -3.38 -7.45 1.39
CA GLU A 40 -4.76 -6.98 1.29
C GLU A 40 -5.76 -8.13 1.16
N LYS A 41 -5.46 -9.14 0.32
CA LYS A 41 -6.28 -10.36 0.21
C LYS A 41 -6.33 -11.16 1.51
N ASN A 42 -5.25 -11.13 2.30
CA ASN A 42 -5.18 -11.78 3.61
C ASN A 42 -5.69 -10.87 4.75
N LEU A 43 -6.56 -9.91 4.45
CA LEU A 43 -7.20 -9.02 5.43
C LEU A 43 -6.19 -8.22 6.27
N SER A 44 -5.07 -7.83 5.65
CA SER A 44 -3.97 -7.13 6.33
C SER A 44 -3.36 -7.91 7.50
N VAL A 45 -3.30 -9.24 7.38
CA VAL A 45 -2.63 -10.13 8.33
C VAL A 45 -1.36 -10.70 7.71
N CYS A 46 -0.24 -10.66 8.43
CA CYS A 46 1.01 -11.28 7.99
C CYS A 46 0.88 -12.82 7.96
N HIS A 47 1.08 -13.42 6.80
CA HIS A 47 1.04 -14.89 6.64
C HIS A 47 2.22 -15.64 7.30
N HIS A 48 3.29 -14.94 7.69
CA HIS A 48 4.43 -15.56 8.36
C HIS A 48 4.33 -15.58 9.89
N CYS A 49 3.77 -14.53 10.50
CA CYS A 49 3.78 -14.37 11.96
C CYS A 49 2.41 -14.05 12.57
N ASN A 50 1.34 -14.01 11.77
CA ASN A 50 -0.02 -13.64 12.19
C ASN A 50 -0.12 -12.26 12.85
N HIS A 51 0.82 -11.36 12.55
CA HIS A 51 0.71 -9.97 12.97
C HIS A 51 -0.40 -9.26 12.20
N HIS A 52 -1.30 -8.60 12.93
CA HIS A 52 -2.36 -7.78 12.37
C HIS A 52 -1.86 -6.36 12.11
N PHE A 53 -1.86 -5.93 10.85
CA PHE A 53 -1.53 -4.57 10.49
C PHE A 53 -2.68 -3.62 10.83
N ARG A 54 -2.36 -2.33 10.97
CA ARG A 54 -3.39 -1.29 11.13
C ARG A 54 -4.10 -1.09 9.79
N VAL A 55 -5.42 -1.27 9.81
CA VAL A 55 -6.30 -0.98 8.67
C VAL A 55 -7.05 0.33 8.87
N THR A 56 -7.47 0.94 7.76
CA THR A 56 -8.37 2.10 7.81
C THR A 56 -9.76 1.68 8.32
N PRO A 57 -10.52 2.59 8.96
CA PRO A 57 -11.87 2.30 9.42
C PRO A 57 -12.79 1.75 8.32
N GLN A 58 -12.65 2.24 7.08
CA GLN A 58 -13.43 1.77 5.92
C GLN A 58 -13.25 0.28 5.66
N VAL A 59 -12.00 -0.16 5.46
CA VAL A 59 -11.64 -1.59 5.32
C VAL A 59 -12.18 -2.41 6.48
N TYR A 60 -12.10 -1.90 7.72
CA TYR A 60 -12.60 -2.64 8.88
C TYR A 60 -14.12 -2.79 8.86
N VAL A 61 -14.86 -1.77 8.41
CA VAL A 61 -16.31 -1.83 8.23
C VAL A 61 -16.68 -2.85 7.15
N ASP A 62 -15.99 -2.83 6.01
CA ASP A 62 -16.23 -3.75 4.89
C ASP A 62 -15.99 -5.22 5.28
N LEU A 63 -15.12 -5.48 6.26
CA LEU A 63 -14.84 -6.82 6.77
C LEU A 63 -15.89 -7.33 7.76
N LEU A 64 -16.59 -6.42 8.45
CA LEU A 64 -17.51 -6.76 9.51
C LEU A 64 -18.97 -6.74 9.07
N LEU A 65 -19.33 -5.82 8.17
CA LEU A 65 -20.70 -5.63 7.71
C LEU A 65 -20.91 -6.26 6.34
N ASP A 66 -22.12 -6.74 6.10
CA ASP A 66 -22.52 -7.20 4.78
C ASP A 66 -22.58 -6.00 3.81
N SER A 67 -22.19 -6.24 2.55
CA SER A 67 -22.16 -5.20 1.52
C SER A 67 -23.51 -4.48 1.40
N GLY A 68 -23.52 -3.16 1.59
CA GLY A 68 -24.72 -2.33 1.49
C GLY A 68 -25.63 -2.33 2.72
N SER A 69 -25.22 -2.96 3.82
CA SER A 69 -25.93 -2.90 5.11
C SER A 69 -25.44 -1.76 6.02
N GLU A 70 -24.39 -1.05 5.63
CA GLU A 70 -23.80 0.02 6.41
C GLU A 70 -24.73 1.24 6.55
N THR A 71 -24.80 1.78 7.76
CA THR A 71 -25.48 3.05 8.03
C THR A 71 -24.55 3.94 8.83
N HIS A 72 -24.23 5.10 8.28
CA HIS A 72 -23.39 6.08 8.96
C HIS A 72 -24.22 6.89 9.95
N LEU A 73 -23.82 6.88 11.22
CA LEU A 73 -24.45 7.63 12.29
C LEU A 73 -23.59 8.85 12.63
N PHE A 74 -24.23 9.94 13.07
CA PHE A 74 -23.56 11.13 13.61
C PHE A 74 -22.51 11.76 12.69
N GLN A 75 -22.78 11.85 11.39
CA GLN A 75 -21.84 12.40 10.39
C GLN A 75 -21.42 13.86 10.64
N ASN A 76 -22.22 14.62 11.39
CA ASN A 76 -21.96 16.02 11.72
C ASN A 76 -21.25 16.20 13.07
N LEU A 77 -20.75 15.12 13.68
CA LEU A 77 -20.04 15.20 14.96
C LEU A 77 -18.57 15.54 14.71
N GLU A 78 -18.10 16.62 15.31
CA GLU A 78 -16.71 17.06 15.23
C GLU A 78 -16.11 17.31 16.61
N SER A 79 -14.78 17.28 16.70
CA SER A 79 -14.06 17.55 17.94
C SER A 79 -13.96 19.05 18.18
N GLU A 80 -14.42 19.52 19.35
CA GLU A 80 -14.28 20.91 19.77
C GLU A 80 -13.27 21.01 20.91
N ASP A 81 -12.29 21.92 20.77
CA ASP A 81 -11.31 22.18 21.83
C ASP A 81 -11.80 23.30 22.76
N PHE A 82 -12.51 22.89 23.81
CA PHE A 82 -12.96 23.80 24.87
C PHE A 82 -11.81 24.36 25.72
N LEU A 83 -10.66 23.68 25.77
CA LEU A 83 -9.56 24.01 26.67
C LEU A 83 -8.49 24.88 26.01
N LYS A 84 -8.58 25.09 24.69
CA LYS A 84 -7.67 25.93 23.89
C LYS A 84 -6.21 25.52 24.07
N PHE A 85 -5.92 24.23 23.90
CA PHE A 85 -4.56 23.72 23.94
C PHE A 85 -3.70 24.41 22.85
N LYS A 86 -2.46 24.73 23.21
CA LYS A 86 -1.45 25.31 22.30
C LYS A 86 -0.45 24.25 21.87
#